data_AF-A0A0C9VXH4-F1
#
_entry.id   AF-A0A0C9VXH4-F1
#
_cell.length_a   1.000
_cell.length_b   1.000
_cell.length_c   1.000
_cell.angle_alpha   90.00
_cell.angle_beta   90.00
_cell.angle_gamma   90.00
#
_symmetry.space_group_name_H-M   'P 1'
#
loop_
_entity.id
_entity.type
_entity.pdbx_description
1 polymer ?
#
loop_
_entity_poly.entity_id
_entity_poly.type
_entity_poly.pdbx_seq_one_letter_code
_entity_poly.pdbx_strand_id
1 'polypeptide(L)'
;GDGSEWSVTPDWEEREGLRNDVFGVEEDKESTALHQRFKEDPWYLEIMDYLMGNMQSLSRFWLENGKLWKASTKATDRSAKVECIPCEEGLQQARTAHENNGHFAWDHTRLHLQDNYFWPTL
;
A
#
# COMPACT_ATOMS: atom_id res chain seq x y z
N GLY A 1 -33.89 37.19 -21.43
CA GLY A 1 -33.56 36.25 -20.34
C GLY A 1 -34.35 35.00 -20.62
N ASP A 2 -33.78 33.82 -20.68
CA ASP A 2 -32.59 33.25 -20.03
C ASP A 2 -32.08 32.16 -21.01
N GLY A 3 -30.82 32.04 -21.44
CA GLY A 3 -29.60 32.23 -20.69
C GLY A 3 -28.91 30.90 -20.37
N SER A 4 -28.80 29.94 -21.30
CA SER A 4 -27.89 28.78 -21.18
C SER A 4 -27.68 28.06 -22.53
N GLU A 5 -26.80 28.61 -23.36
CA GLU A 5 -26.03 27.81 -24.32
C GLU A 5 -25.08 26.91 -23.53
N TRP A 6 -25.36 25.61 -23.46
CA TRP A 6 -24.33 24.64 -23.08
C TRP A 6 -23.71 24.05 -24.34
N SER A 7 -22.70 24.76 -24.83
CA SER A 7 -21.65 24.22 -25.68
C SER A 7 -20.98 23.06 -24.93
N VAL A 8 -21.27 21.84 -25.37
CA VAL A 8 -20.48 20.67 -24.98
C VAL A 8 -19.14 20.81 -25.71
N THR A 9 -18.15 21.40 -25.05
CA THR A 9 -16.77 21.37 -25.52
C THR A 9 -16.17 20.01 -25.17
N PRO A 10 -15.75 19.19 -26.15
CA PRO A 10 -14.95 18.00 -25.89
C PRO A 10 -13.50 18.46 -25.62
N ASP A 11 -13.25 18.96 -24.41
CA ASP A 11 -11.92 19.33 -23.93
C ASP A 11 -11.49 18.35 -22.84
N TRP A 12 -11.33 17.08 -23.22
CA TRP A 12 -10.68 16.07 -22.38
C TRP A 12 -9.57 15.30 -23.10
N GLU A 13 -9.31 15.59 -24.38
CA GLU A 13 -8.35 14.85 -25.20
C GLU A 13 -7.01 15.54 -25.45
N GLU A 14 -6.67 16.66 -24.79
CA GLU A 14 -5.32 17.19 -24.90
C GLU A 14 -4.79 17.74 -23.58
N ARG A 15 -3.49 17.51 -23.38
CA ARG A 15 -2.65 17.78 -22.19
C ARG A 15 -2.72 16.60 -21.22
N GLU A 16 -1.88 15.58 -21.34
CA GLU A 16 -0.42 15.70 -21.37
C GLU A 16 0.17 14.62 -22.27
N GLY A 17 1.23 14.96 -23.01
CA GLY A 17 1.95 14.01 -23.85
C GLY A 17 2.39 12.81 -23.03
N LEU A 18 1.68 11.70 -23.19
CA LEU A 18 2.03 10.39 -22.66
C LEU A 18 3.34 9.94 -23.32
N ARG A 19 4.47 10.45 -22.83
CA ARG A 19 5.75 9.74 -22.90
C ARG A 19 5.62 8.54 -21.99
N ASN A 20 4.97 7.51 -22.51
CA ASN A 20 5.18 6.15 -22.02
C ASN A 20 6.63 5.81 -22.35
N ASP A 21 7.53 6.06 -21.40
CA ASP A 21 8.89 5.51 -21.42
C ASP A 21 8.78 4.02 -21.06
N VAL A 22 8.26 3.27 -22.04
CA VAL A 22 8.30 1.83 -22.10
C VAL A 22 9.78 1.46 -22.18
N PHE A 23 10.33 0.94 -21.09
CA PHE A 23 11.73 0.47 -20.89
C PHE A 23 12.75 1.39 -20.18
N GLY A 24 12.31 2.30 -19.32
CA GLY A 24 13.17 2.92 -18.32
C GLY A 24 13.19 2.15 -16.98
N VAL A 25 13.65 0.89 -16.94
CA VAL A 25 14.04 0.27 -15.66
C VAL A 25 15.36 0.92 -15.25
N GLU A 26 15.28 2.14 -14.71
CA GLU A 26 16.19 2.48 -13.63
C GLU A 26 15.77 1.53 -12.50
N GLU A 27 16.65 0.60 -12.11
CA GLU A 27 16.49 -0.17 -10.87
C GLU A 27 16.38 0.85 -9.74
N ASP A 28 15.15 1.24 -9.45
CA ASP A 28 14.82 2.10 -8.34
C ASP A 28 15.28 1.36 -7.09
N LYS A 29 16.34 1.89 -6.47
CA LYS A 29 17.01 1.23 -5.33
C LYS A 29 16.03 0.93 -4.20
N GLU A 30 14.96 1.74 -4.08
CA GLU A 30 13.90 1.53 -3.10
C GLU A 30 13.04 0.30 -3.46
N SER A 31 12.71 0.12 -4.73
CA SER A 31 12.00 -1.06 -5.24
C SER A 31 12.80 -2.35 -5.03
N THR A 32 14.11 -2.35 -5.32
CA THR A 32 14.99 -3.51 -5.07
C THR A 32 15.12 -3.80 -3.58
N ALA A 33 15.27 -2.77 -2.74
CA ALA A 33 15.36 -2.92 -1.29
C ALA A 33 14.06 -3.48 -0.68
N LEU A 34 12.90 -2.99 -1.14
CA LEU A 34 11.60 -3.53 -0.73
C LEU A 34 11.44 -4.99 -1.16
N HIS A 35 11.84 -5.33 -2.39
CA HIS A 35 11.72 -6.71 -2.88
C HIS A 35 12.58 -7.67 -2.05
N GLN A 36 13.77 -7.21 -1.59
CA GLN A 36 14.59 -7.96 -0.65
C GLN A 36 13.94 -8.07 0.75
N ARG A 37 13.27 -7.03 1.23
CA ARG A 37 12.56 -7.04 2.53
C ARG A 37 11.45 -8.09 2.57
N PHE A 38 10.72 -8.26 1.46
CA PHE A 38 9.61 -9.22 1.35
C PHE A 38 9.99 -10.57 0.74
N LYS A 39 11.28 -10.88 0.57
CA LYS A 39 11.77 -12.10 -0.12
C LYS A 39 11.20 -13.41 0.44
N GLU A 40 10.83 -13.45 1.72
CA GLU A 40 10.34 -14.63 2.42
C GLU A 40 8.80 -14.76 2.38
N ASP A 41 8.13 -13.73 1.86
CA ASP A 41 6.68 -13.65 1.75
C ASP A 41 6.26 -13.63 0.27
N PRO A 42 6.09 -14.80 -0.38
CA PRO A 42 5.77 -14.89 -1.81
C PRO A 42 4.50 -14.12 -2.21
N TRP A 43 3.52 -14.03 -1.30
CA TRP A 43 2.31 -13.25 -1.51
C TRP A 43 2.58 -11.75 -1.72
N TYR A 44 3.55 -11.19 -1.00
CA TYR A 44 3.95 -9.79 -1.18
C TYR A 44 4.77 -9.59 -2.46
N LEU A 45 5.59 -10.57 -2.85
CA LEU A 45 6.34 -10.51 -4.10
C LEU A 45 5.41 -10.42 -5.31
N GLU A 46 4.32 -11.19 -5.34
CA GLU A 46 3.31 -11.09 -6.41
C GLU A 46 2.63 -9.72 -6.46
N ILE A 47 2.30 -9.15 -5.30
CA ILE A 47 1.70 -7.81 -5.21
C ILE A 47 2.69 -6.76 -5.71
N MET A 48 3.96 -6.87 -5.33
CA MET A 48 5.00 -5.93 -5.71
C MET A 48 5.31 -6.01 -7.21
N ASP A 49 5.47 -7.21 -7.76
CA ASP A 49 5.66 -7.42 -9.20
C ASP A 49 4.51 -6.80 -10.01
N TYR A 50 3.28 -6.97 -9.53
CA TYR A 50 2.12 -6.35 -10.15
C TYR A 50 2.15 -4.81 -10.06
N LEU A 51 2.48 -4.25 -8.90
CA LEU A 51 2.56 -2.78 -8.72
C LEU A 51 3.66 -2.14 -9.56
N MET A 52 4.77 -2.86 -9.80
CA MET A 52 5.86 -2.44 -10.67
C MET A 52 5.52 -2.60 -12.15
N GLY A 53 4.76 -3.64 -12.52
CA GLY A 53 4.47 -3.97 -13.91
C GLY A 53 3.21 -3.34 -14.50
N ASN A 54 2.19 -3.01 -13.70
CA ASN A 54 0.88 -2.63 -14.25
C ASN A 54 0.14 -1.62 -13.34
N MET A 55 0.39 -0.32 -13.60
CA MET A 55 -0.22 0.84 -12.93
C MET A 55 0.04 0.92 -11.42
N GLN A 56 0.44 2.11 -10.97
CA GLN A 56 0.93 2.47 -9.63
C GLN A 56 0.01 2.12 -8.43
N SER A 57 -1.15 1.51 -8.64
CA SER A 57 -2.03 1.05 -7.58
C SER A 57 -2.83 -0.20 -8.00
N LEU A 58 -2.68 -1.27 -7.22
CA LEU A 58 -3.77 -2.24 -7.06
C LEU A 58 -4.85 -1.55 -6.23
N SER A 59 -6.12 -1.90 -6.45
CA SER A 59 -7.29 -1.25 -5.83
C SER A 59 -7.23 -1.03 -4.30
N ARG A 60 -6.31 -1.68 -3.59
CA ARG A 60 -6.07 -1.48 -2.15
C ARG A 60 -4.59 -1.43 -1.74
N PHE A 61 -3.63 -1.46 -2.67
CA PHE A 61 -2.20 -1.48 -2.35
C PHE A 61 -1.44 -0.49 -3.21
N TRP A 62 -0.47 0.20 -2.61
CA TRP A 62 0.41 1.11 -3.32
C TRP A 62 1.74 1.23 -2.58
N LEU A 63 2.76 1.73 -3.29
CA LEU A 63 4.05 2.07 -2.73
C LEU A 63 4.10 3.56 -2.40
N GLU A 64 4.56 3.92 -1.21
CA GLU A 64 4.73 5.30 -0.79
C GLU A 64 5.91 5.39 0.20
N ASN A 65 6.88 6.26 -0.09
CA ASN A 65 8.09 6.49 0.72
C ASN A 65 8.90 5.19 0.99
N GLY A 66 9.13 4.37 -0.04
CA GLY A 66 9.87 3.12 0.14
C GLY A 66 9.17 2.11 1.06
N LYS A 67 7.84 2.21 1.21
CA LYS A 67 7.01 1.29 2.01
C LYS A 67 5.80 0.83 1.22
N LEU A 68 5.37 -0.40 1.49
CA LEU A 68 4.13 -0.95 0.95
C LEU A 68 2.99 -0.61 1.90
N TRP A 69 1.93 -0.03 1.35
CA TRP A 69 0.74 0.37 2.10
C TRP A 69 -0.48 -0.39 1.62
N LYS A 70 -1.42 -0.59 2.54
CA LYS A 70 -2.73 -1.15 2.26
C LYS A 70 -3.83 -0.21 2.73
N ALA A 71 -4.84 0.03 1.89
CA ALA A 71 -6.02 0.78 2.28
C ALA A 71 -6.86 -0.03 3.27
N SER A 72 -7.32 0.62 4.34
CA SER A 72 -8.31 0.01 5.20
C SER A 72 -9.65 -0.08 4.47
N THR A 73 -10.37 -1.18 4.65
CA THR A 73 -11.66 -1.44 4.00
C THR A 73 -12.85 -1.02 4.86
N LYS A 74 -12.61 -0.67 6.13
CA LYS A 74 -13.68 -0.35 7.09
C LYS A 74 -13.70 1.15 7.32
N ALA A 75 -14.87 1.77 7.14
CA ALA A 75 -15.08 3.19 7.45
C ALA A 75 -14.90 3.51 8.95
N THR A 76 -14.97 2.50 9.82
CA THR A 76 -14.77 2.61 11.27
C THR A 76 -13.32 2.38 11.70
N ASP A 77 -12.42 2.12 10.76
CA ASP A 77 -11.01 1.97 11.07
C ASP A 77 -10.43 3.31 11.53
N ARG A 78 -9.53 3.27 12.50
CA ARG A 78 -8.86 4.47 13.00
C ARG A 78 -7.85 5.01 11.99
N SER A 79 -7.32 4.14 11.14
CA SER A 79 -6.32 4.47 10.14
C SER A 79 -6.85 4.21 8.73
N ALA A 80 -6.77 5.22 7.87
CA ALA A 80 -7.17 5.09 6.46
C ALA A 80 -6.26 4.12 5.67
N LYS A 81 -5.03 3.93 6.15
CA LYS A 81 -4.02 3.04 5.58
C LYS A 81 -3.20 2.38 6.67
N VAL A 82 -2.69 1.19 6.38
CA VAL A 82 -1.81 0.41 7.26
C VAL A 82 -0.55 0.02 6.50
N GLU A 83 0.58 -0.02 7.21
CA GLU A 83 1.86 -0.44 6.64
C GLU A 83 1.87 -1.97 6.48
N CYS A 84 2.19 -2.44 5.29
CA CYS A 84 2.47 -3.85 5.06
C CYS A 84 3.89 -4.17 5.52
N ILE A 85 4.03 -5.19 6.35
CA ILE A 85 5.33 -5.65 6.85
C ILE A 85 5.47 -7.16 6.58
N PRO A 86 6.70 -7.67 6.41
CA PRO A 86 6.92 -9.11 6.24
C PRO A 86 6.52 -9.86 7.51
N CYS A 87 6.22 -11.16 7.36
CA CYS A 87 5.71 -11.98 8.47
C CYS A 87 6.70 -12.03 9.64
N GLU A 88 8.01 -12.09 9.37
CA GLU A 88 9.05 -12.09 10.40
C GLU A 88 9.04 -10.79 11.23
N GLU A 89 8.95 -9.62 10.58
CA GLU A 89 8.84 -8.34 11.28
C GLU A 89 7.52 -8.24 12.04
N GLY A 90 6.41 -8.71 11.46
CA GLY A 90 5.11 -8.74 12.13
C GLY A 90 5.13 -9.56 13.42
N LEU A 91 5.79 -10.72 13.42
CA LEU A 91 5.96 -11.54 14.61
C LEU A 91 6.84 -10.88 15.67
N GLN A 92 7.87 -10.13 15.27
CA GLN A 92 8.69 -9.36 16.21
C GLN A 92 7.86 -8.21 16.82
N GLN A 93 7.14 -7.46 15.99
CA GLN A 93 6.25 -6.39 16.43
C GLN A 93 5.16 -6.90 17.37
N ALA A 94 4.61 -8.10 17.12
CA ALA A 94 3.63 -8.71 18.01
C ALA A 94 4.19 -9.04 19.40
N ARG A 95 5.44 -9.52 19.48
CA ARG A 95 6.12 -9.76 20.76
C ARG A 95 6.35 -8.46 21.51
N THR A 96 6.95 -7.47 20.84
CA THR A 96 7.23 -6.16 21.43
C THR A 96 5.94 -5.46 21.88
N ALA A 97 4.88 -5.51 21.08
CA ALA A 97 3.58 -4.97 21.46
C ALA A 97 3.02 -5.69 22.70
N HIS A 98 3.07 -7.02 22.75
CA HIS A 98 2.61 -7.78 23.92
C HIS A 98 3.40 -7.45 25.19
N GLU A 99 4.73 -7.32 25.11
CA GLU A 99 5.58 -6.95 26.25
C GLU A 99 5.28 -5.52 26.72
N ASN A 100 5.21 -4.55 25.80
CA ASN A 100 5.03 -3.13 26.14
C ASN A 100 3.62 -2.79 26.62
N ASN A 101 2.60 -3.47 26.08
CA ASN A 101 1.23 -3.28 26.54
C ASN A 101 0.94 -4.03 27.85
N GLY A 102 1.93 -4.60 28.54
CA GLY A 102 1.70 -5.22 29.85
C GLY A 102 1.09 -6.61 29.78
N HIS A 103 1.47 -7.40 28.77
CA HIS A 103 1.05 -8.79 28.58
C HIS A 103 -0.46 -8.99 28.42
N PHE A 104 -1.15 -8.04 27.78
CA PHE A 104 -2.56 -8.24 27.45
C PHE A 104 -2.76 -9.46 26.55
N ALA A 105 -3.97 -10.02 26.63
CA ALA A 105 -4.39 -11.15 25.81
C ALA A 105 -4.24 -10.84 24.31
N TRP A 106 -4.07 -11.89 23.52
CA TRP A 106 -3.85 -11.83 22.07
C TRP A 106 -4.79 -10.86 21.33
N ASP A 107 -6.08 -10.85 21.69
CA ASP A 107 -7.08 -10.00 21.03
C ASP A 107 -6.75 -8.50 21.14
N HIS A 108 -6.28 -8.06 22.31
CA HIS A 108 -5.92 -6.66 22.53
C HIS A 108 -4.63 -6.28 21.80
N THR A 109 -3.64 -7.17 21.83
CA THR A 109 -2.39 -7.00 21.07
C THR A 109 -2.68 -6.92 19.57
N ARG A 110 -3.54 -7.79 19.06
CA ARG A 110 -3.97 -7.82 17.65
C ARG A 110 -4.70 -6.55 17.25
N LEU A 111 -5.64 -6.07 18.06
CA LEU A 111 -6.35 -4.81 17.81
C LEU A 111 -5.38 -3.62 17.70
N HIS A 112 -4.36 -3.59 18.56
CA HIS A 112 -3.34 -2.54 18.53
C HIS A 112 -2.47 -2.63 17.26
N LEU A 113 -2.11 -3.84 16.84
CA LEU A 113 -1.28 -4.07 15.65
C LEU A 113 -2.04 -3.75 14.35
N GLN A 114 -3.30 -4.15 14.25
CA GLN A 114 -4.12 -3.94 13.05
C GLN A 114 -4.37 -2.46 12.71
N ASP A 115 -4.20 -1.57 13.68
CA ASP A 115 -4.34 -0.12 13.52
C ASP A 115 -3.19 0.47 12.68
N ASN A 116 -2.01 -0.16 12.69
CA ASN A 116 -0.78 0.37 12.11
C ASN A 116 -0.15 -0.57 11.07
N TYR A 117 -0.33 -1.87 11.23
CA TYR A 117 0.38 -2.89 10.47
C TYR A 117 -0.57 -3.93 9.88
N PHE A 118 -0.13 -4.51 8.76
CA PHE A 118 -0.77 -5.64 8.13
C PHE A 118 0.26 -6.65 7.65
N TRP A 119 0.01 -7.93 7.93
CA TRP A 119 0.66 -9.07 7.31
C TRP A 119 -0.31 -10.25 7.25
N PRO A 120 -0.11 -11.25 6.36
CA PRO A 120 -1.10 -12.30 6.11
C PRO A 120 -1.52 -13.15 7.31
N THR A 121 -0.70 -13.19 8.37
CA THR A 121 -0.90 -14.07 9.54
C THR A 121 -1.32 -13.33 10.82
N LEU A 122 -1.66 -12.03 10.75
CA LEU A 122 -2.19 -11.23 11.87
C LEU A 122 -3.69 -11.42 12.13
#